data_AF-A0A0G1XKF4-F1
#
_entry.id   AF-A0A0G1XKF4-F1
#
_cell.length_a   1.000
_cell.length_b   1.000
_cell.length_c   1.000
_cell.angle_alpha   90.00
_cell.angle_beta   90.00
_cell.angle_gamma   90.00
#
_symmetry.space_group_name_H-M   'P 1'
#
loop_
_entity.id
_entity.type
_entity.pdbx_description
1 polymer ?
#
loop_
_entity_poly.entity_id
_entity_poly.type
_entity_poly.pdbx_seq_one_letter_code
_entity_poly.pdbx_strand_id
1 'polypeptide(L)'
;MAYVRFIARILRHKWYVLWFGLQIGGIPLLQLIMHDMTKFSRAEFMPRFRTQVLKFPEEREEWQATLDHHWSRNTHHWNYWARGGVPLPMSEVYVREMVADWLSAQKTYGGSLQEWIAEEYPKMRLHPETVTLLVALLASQGIWIRSKKTMPGRGVEKK
;
A
#
# COMPACT_ATOMS: atom_id res chain seq x y z
N MET A 1 -27.52 7.24 3.61
CA MET A 1 -26.42 7.57 4.57
C MET A 1 -25.21 6.64 4.50
N ALA A 2 -25.39 5.31 4.38
CA ALA A 2 -24.27 4.35 4.34
C ALA A 2 -23.30 4.55 3.16
N TYR A 3 -23.81 4.77 1.95
CA TYR A 3 -23.00 5.09 0.77
C TYR A 3 -22.13 6.34 0.95
N VAL A 4 -22.67 7.40 1.55
CA VAL A 4 -21.93 8.64 1.81
C VAL A 4 -20.75 8.38 2.74
N ARG A 5 -20.94 7.61 3.82
CA ARG A 5 -19.84 7.24 4.74
C ARG A 5 -18.79 6.38 4.05
N PHE A 6 -19.21 5.45 3.19
CA PHE A 6 -18.28 4.61 2.42
C PHE A 6 -17.42 5.41 1.46
N ILE A 7 -18.05 6.28 0.66
CA ILE A 7 -17.36 7.18 -0.27
C ILE A 7 -16.43 8.11 0.52
N ALA A 8 -16.90 8.72 1.61
CA ALA A 8 -16.09 9.59 2.45
C ALA A 8 -14.86 8.85 3.01
N ARG A 9 -14.98 7.56 3.35
CA ARG A 9 -13.83 6.74 3.78
C ARG A 9 -12.82 6.51 2.65
N ILE A 10 -13.28 6.25 1.42
CA ILE A 10 -12.39 6.13 0.25
C ILE A 10 -11.68 7.47 -0.01
N LEU A 11 -12.42 8.58 0.02
CA LEU A 11 -11.86 9.92 -0.19
C LEU A 11 -10.89 10.33 0.92
N ARG A 12 -11.16 9.96 2.18
CA ARG A 12 -10.23 10.15 3.31
C ARG A 12 -8.91 9.41 3.09
N HIS A 13 -8.95 8.17 2.60
CA HIS A 13 -7.75 7.42 2.21
C HIS A 13 -6.97 8.16 1.13
N LYS A 14 -7.63 8.51 0.02
CA LYS A 14 -7.01 9.26 -1.09
C LYS A 14 -6.40 10.59 -0.64
N TRP A 15 -7.05 11.30 0.28
CA TRP A 15 -6.51 12.53 0.88
C TRP A 15 -5.21 12.27 1.64
N TYR A 16 -5.15 11.21 2.45
CA TYR A 16 -3.91 10.86 3.13
C TYR A 16 -2.83 10.41 2.17
N VAL A 17 -3.17 9.71 1.07
CA VAL A 17 -2.17 9.34 0.05
C VAL A 17 -1.58 10.56 -0.60
N LEU A 18 -2.41 11.56 -0.92
CA LEU A 18 -1.92 12.85 -1.39
C LEU A 18 -1.00 13.49 -0.33
N TRP A 19 -1.43 13.55 0.93
CA TRP A 19 -0.65 14.19 1.99
C TRP A 19 0.70 13.51 2.24
N PHE A 20 0.74 12.20 2.49
CA PHE A 20 1.98 11.45 2.67
C PHE A 20 2.83 11.41 1.40
N GLY A 21 2.21 11.32 0.23
CA GLY A 21 2.90 11.35 -1.05
C GLY A 21 3.65 12.66 -1.27
N LEU A 22 3.06 13.79 -0.89
CA LEU A 22 3.72 15.10 -0.91
C LEU A 22 4.86 15.20 0.12
N GLN A 23 4.73 14.56 1.29
CA GLN A 23 5.81 14.52 2.30
C GLN A 23 6.99 13.65 1.87
N ILE A 24 6.72 12.48 1.27
CA ILE A 24 7.76 11.56 0.75
C ILE A 24 8.48 12.19 -0.46
N GLY A 25 7.74 12.93 -1.29
CA GLY A 25 8.26 13.59 -2.48
C GLY A 25 8.63 12.61 -3.60
N GLY A 26 8.87 13.15 -4.80
CA GLY A 26 9.25 12.36 -5.98
C GLY A 26 8.12 11.58 -6.65
N ILE A 27 6.85 11.88 -6.32
CA ILE A 27 5.66 11.29 -6.97
C ILE A 27 4.94 12.40 -7.76
N PRO A 28 4.57 12.18 -9.03
CA PRO A 28 3.79 13.15 -9.78
C PRO A 28 2.45 13.46 -9.09
N LEU A 29 2.09 14.75 -8.99
CA LEU A 29 0.84 15.18 -8.34
C LEU A 29 -0.40 14.51 -8.96
N LEU A 30 -0.43 14.38 -10.29
CA LEU A 30 -1.53 13.72 -10.98
C LEU A 30 -1.66 12.24 -10.59
N GLN A 31 -0.55 11.55 -10.36
CA GLN A 31 -0.55 10.15 -9.90
C GLN A 31 -1.18 10.03 -8.50
N LEU A 32 -0.83 10.93 -7.58
CA LEU A 32 -1.44 10.99 -6.24
C LEU A 32 -2.95 11.28 -6.31
N ILE A 33 -3.37 12.17 -7.20
CA ILE A 33 -4.81 12.46 -7.41
C ILE A 33 -5.54 11.23 -7.97
N MET A 34 -4.92 10.52 -8.92
CA MET A 34 -5.48 9.33 -9.56
C MET A 34 -5.36 8.04 -8.74
N HIS A 35 -4.69 8.06 -7.58
CA HIS A 35 -4.53 6.91 -6.71
C HIS A 35 -5.87 6.18 -6.47
N ASP A 36 -5.94 4.89 -6.78
CA ASP A 36 -7.10 4.03 -6.53
C ASP A 36 -8.43 4.46 -7.16
N MET A 37 -8.40 5.12 -8.32
CA MET A 37 -9.64 5.42 -9.05
C MET A 37 -10.42 4.14 -9.44
N THR A 38 -9.77 2.98 -9.51
CA THR A 38 -10.46 1.70 -9.79
C THR A 38 -11.46 1.30 -8.70
N LYS A 39 -11.32 1.81 -7.45
CA LYS A 39 -12.29 1.59 -6.37
C LYS A 39 -13.69 2.12 -6.68
N PHE A 40 -13.83 3.03 -7.64
CA PHE A 40 -15.11 3.56 -8.12
C PHE A 40 -15.67 2.81 -9.33
N SER A 41 -14.94 1.81 -9.86
CA SER A 41 -15.45 0.94 -10.91
C SER A 41 -16.52 0.00 -10.37
N ARG A 42 -17.39 -0.51 -11.25
CA ARG A 42 -18.41 -1.52 -10.87
C ARG A 42 -17.78 -2.80 -10.29
N ALA A 43 -16.61 -3.18 -10.79
CA ALA A 43 -15.88 -4.37 -10.37
C ALA A 43 -15.37 -4.30 -8.92
N GLU A 44 -15.26 -3.10 -8.34
CA GLU A 44 -14.77 -2.94 -6.97
C GLU A 44 -15.75 -2.25 -6.04
N PHE A 45 -16.47 -1.23 -6.51
CA PHE A 45 -17.28 -0.38 -5.64
C PHE A 45 -18.41 -1.17 -4.97
N MET A 46 -19.18 -1.92 -5.76
CA MET A 46 -20.35 -2.64 -5.25
C MET A 46 -19.96 -3.83 -4.37
N PRO A 47 -19.02 -4.72 -4.77
CA PRO A 47 -18.58 -5.82 -3.90
C PRO A 47 -18.03 -5.30 -2.57
N ARG A 48 -17.14 -4.29 -2.58
CA ARG A 48 -16.60 -3.69 -1.35
C ARG A 48 -17.70 -3.06 -0.49
N PHE A 49 -18.68 -2.39 -1.08
CA PHE A 49 -19.78 -1.80 -0.32
C PHE A 49 -20.64 -2.87 0.37
N ARG A 50 -21.01 -3.93 -0.36
CA ARG A 50 -21.80 -5.06 0.17
C ARG A 50 -21.08 -5.75 1.35
N THR A 51 -19.81 -6.09 1.16
CA THR A 51 -18.99 -6.72 2.20
C THR A 51 -18.72 -5.80 3.39
N GLN A 52 -18.12 -4.64 3.13
CA GLN A 52 -17.54 -3.85 4.21
C GLN A 52 -18.57 -3.03 4.99
N VAL A 53 -19.67 -2.65 4.33
CA VAL A 53 -20.69 -1.73 4.88
C VAL A 53 -22.00 -2.45 5.16
N LEU A 54 -22.53 -3.22 4.21
CA LEU A 54 -23.78 -3.97 4.42
C LEU A 54 -23.57 -5.27 5.20
N LYS A 55 -22.31 -5.71 5.37
CA LYS A 55 -21.94 -6.96 6.06
C LYS A 55 -22.61 -8.19 5.44
N PHE A 56 -22.88 -8.13 4.14
CA PHE A 56 -23.32 -9.32 3.42
C PHE A 56 -22.14 -10.30 3.36
N PRO A 57 -22.40 -11.60 3.56
CA PRO A 57 -21.36 -12.59 3.37
C PRO A 57 -20.90 -12.53 1.90
N GLU A 58 -19.62 -12.23 1.68
CA GLU A 58 -19.02 -12.43 0.36
C GLU A 58 -18.82 -13.90 0.06
N GLU A 59 -19.01 -14.26 -1.21
CA GLU A 59 -18.36 -15.44 -1.74
C GLU A 59 -16.86 -15.17 -1.82
N ARG A 60 -16.05 -16.10 -1.30
CA ARG A 60 -14.58 -15.97 -1.28
C ARG A 60 -14.03 -15.63 -2.67
N GLU A 61 -14.62 -16.17 -3.73
CA GLU A 61 -14.23 -15.95 -5.11
C GLU A 61 -14.53 -14.53 -5.60
N GLU A 62 -15.71 -13.97 -5.30
CA GLU A 62 -16.06 -12.59 -5.68
C GLU A 62 -15.16 -11.58 -4.98
N TRP A 63 -14.85 -11.81 -3.70
CA TRP A 63 -13.95 -10.96 -2.95
C TRP A 63 -12.51 -11.06 -3.46
N GLN A 64 -12.02 -12.27 -3.74
CA GLN A 64 -10.70 -12.46 -4.32
C GLN A 64 -10.61 -11.78 -5.70
N ALA A 65 -11.62 -11.95 -6.56
CA ALA A 65 -11.68 -11.28 -7.86
C ALA A 65 -11.66 -9.74 -7.73
N THR A 66 -12.32 -9.20 -6.71
CA THR A 66 -12.29 -7.76 -6.38
C THR A 66 -10.88 -7.29 -6.00
N LEU A 67 -10.17 -8.06 -5.15
CA LEU A 67 -8.80 -7.75 -4.75
C LEU A 67 -7.82 -7.90 -5.92
N ASP A 68 -7.96 -8.94 -6.73
CA ASP A 68 -7.13 -9.19 -7.90
C ASP A 68 -7.32 -8.08 -8.95
N HIS A 69 -8.56 -7.62 -9.17
CA HIS A 69 -8.83 -6.48 -10.05
C HIS A 69 -8.09 -5.23 -9.59
N HIS A 70 -8.12 -4.96 -8.29
CA HIS A 70 -7.47 -3.81 -7.67
C HIS A 70 -5.95 -3.86 -7.77
N TRP A 71 -5.35 -4.96 -7.33
CA TRP A 71 -3.92 -5.16 -7.29
C TRP A 71 -3.28 -5.27 -8.68
N SER A 72 -3.99 -5.84 -9.65
CA SER A 72 -3.50 -5.98 -11.03
C SER A 72 -3.60 -4.71 -11.86
N ARG A 73 -4.39 -3.70 -11.44
CA ARG A 73 -4.60 -2.46 -12.21
C ARG A 73 -3.93 -1.22 -11.61
N ASN A 74 -3.54 -1.24 -10.34
CA ASN A 74 -2.88 -0.12 -9.70
C ASN A 74 -1.39 -0.42 -9.51
N THR A 75 -0.54 0.36 -10.18
CA THR A 75 0.90 0.15 -10.28
C THR A 75 1.67 0.36 -8.97
N HIS A 76 1.07 1.01 -7.96
CA HIS A 76 1.67 1.11 -6.63
C HIS A 76 1.52 -0.18 -5.82
N HIS A 77 0.72 -1.15 -6.24
CA HIS A 77 0.71 -2.47 -5.60
C HIS A 77 1.82 -3.35 -6.18
N TRP A 78 2.60 -3.99 -5.30
CA TRP A 78 3.67 -4.90 -5.72
C TRP A 78 3.16 -6.06 -6.58
N ASN A 79 1.93 -6.53 -6.37
CA ASN A 79 1.31 -7.60 -7.15
C ASN A 79 1.23 -7.25 -8.65
N TYR A 80 1.07 -5.97 -9.00
CA TYR A 80 1.09 -5.51 -10.39
C TYR A 80 2.39 -5.94 -11.10
N TRP A 81 3.49 -5.98 -10.36
CA TRP A 81 4.85 -6.23 -10.85
C TRP A 81 5.31 -7.68 -10.65
N ALA A 82 4.51 -8.53 -10.01
CA ALA A 82 4.82 -9.95 -9.80
C ALA A 82 4.04 -10.88 -10.77
N ARG A 83 3.72 -10.39 -11.97
CA ARG A 83 2.92 -11.11 -12.98
C ARG A 83 3.68 -12.34 -13.50
N GLY A 84 2.97 -13.46 -13.62
CA GLY A 84 3.59 -14.74 -14.03
C GLY A 84 4.54 -15.34 -12.99
N GLY A 85 4.49 -14.86 -11.73
CA GLY A 85 5.31 -15.36 -10.64
C GLY A 85 6.73 -14.78 -10.58
N VAL A 86 7.13 -13.98 -11.58
CA VAL A 86 8.45 -13.33 -11.64
C VAL A 86 8.31 -11.88 -11.17
N PRO A 87 9.04 -11.45 -10.12
CA PRO A 87 9.00 -10.07 -9.65
C PRO A 87 9.83 -9.17 -10.57
N LEU A 88 9.19 -8.15 -11.15
CA LEU A 88 9.81 -7.13 -11.99
C LEU A 88 10.18 -5.88 -11.18
N PRO A 89 11.21 -5.11 -11.60
CA PRO A 89 11.56 -3.86 -10.93
C PRO A 89 10.42 -2.85 -11.04
N MET A 90 9.98 -2.33 -9.88
CA MET A 90 9.07 -1.20 -9.78
C MET A 90 9.83 0.11 -10.01
N SER A 91 9.32 0.99 -10.87
CA SER A 91 9.84 2.36 -10.97
C SER A 91 9.71 3.10 -9.63
N GLU A 92 10.68 3.95 -9.32
CA GLU A 92 10.78 4.66 -8.03
C GLU A 92 9.48 5.38 -7.62
N VAL A 93 8.81 6.04 -8.58
CA VAL A 93 7.54 6.76 -8.33
C VAL A 93 6.46 5.85 -7.73
N TYR A 94 6.41 4.57 -8.13
CA TYR A 94 5.41 3.62 -7.65
C TYR A 94 5.80 3.01 -6.31
N VAL A 95 7.09 2.84 -6.04
CA VAL A 95 7.56 2.40 -4.69
C VAL A 95 7.26 3.48 -3.66
N ARG A 96 7.48 4.75 -4.01
CA ARG A 96 7.13 5.90 -3.18
C ARG A 96 5.62 5.99 -2.93
N GLU A 97 4.81 5.84 -3.98
CA GLU A 97 3.34 5.80 -3.83
C GLU A 97 2.89 4.61 -2.97
N MET A 98 3.51 3.43 -3.10
CA MET A 98 3.21 2.26 -2.28
C MET A 98 3.43 2.53 -0.79
N VAL A 99 4.54 3.18 -0.42
CA VAL A 99 4.80 3.55 0.98
C VAL A 99 3.80 4.61 1.45
N ALA A 100 3.44 5.59 0.60
CA ALA A 100 2.41 6.57 0.91
C ALA A 100 1.03 5.92 1.15
N ASP A 101 0.66 4.95 0.31
CA ASP A 101 -0.56 4.16 0.44
C ASP A 101 -0.62 3.42 1.78
N TRP A 102 0.46 2.75 2.17
CA TRP A 102 0.51 2.00 3.42
C TRP A 102 0.42 2.90 4.67
N LEU A 103 1.10 4.06 4.67
CA LEU A 103 0.96 5.06 5.74
C LEU A 103 -0.49 5.60 5.82
N SER A 104 -1.11 5.79 4.66
CA SER A 104 -2.47 6.29 4.54
C SER A 104 -3.51 5.28 5.01
N ALA A 105 -3.29 3.99 4.72
CA ALA A 105 -4.11 2.90 5.20
C ALA A 105 -4.11 2.85 6.73
N GLN A 106 -2.93 2.98 7.37
CA GLN A 106 -2.83 3.07 8.83
C GLN A 106 -3.65 4.24 9.40
N LYS A 107 -3.55 5.43 8.80
CA LYS A 107 -4.32 6.61 9.26
C LYS A 107 -5.82 6.53 8.98
N THR A 108 -6.23 5.76 7.98
CA THR A 108 -7.63 5.62 7.59
C THR A 108 -8.34 4.52 8.35
N TYR A 109 -7.69 3.38 8.53
CA TYR A 109 -8.29 2.16 9.05
C TYR A 109 -7.80 1.77 10.46
N GLY A 110 -6.76 2.44 10.96
CA GLY A 110 -6.10 2.09 12.22
C GLY A 110 -5.06 0.98 12.05
N GLY A 111 -4.60 0.43 13.16
CA GLY A 111 -3.54 -0.58 13.20
C GLY A 111 -2.12 0.00 13.21
N SER A 112 -1.14 -0.89 13.17
CA SER A 112 0.29 -0.55 13.15
C SER A 112 0.90 -1.00 11.83
N LEU A 113 1.43 -0.04 11.05
CA LEU A 113 2.14 -0.37 9.82
C LEU A 113 3.39 -1.22 10.10
N GLN A 114 4.04 -1.01 11.25
CA GLN A 114 5.20 -1.81 11.64
C GLN A 114 4.85 -3.28 11.86
N GLU A 115 3.71 -3.58 12.49
CA GLU A 115 3.22 -4.95 12.70
C GLU A 115 2.78 -5.57 11.36
N TRP A 116 2.01 -4.82 10.58
CA TRP A 116 1.56 -5.25 9.25
C TRP A 116 2.73 -5.58 8.31
N ILE A 117 3.79 -4.75 8.29
CA ILE A 117 4.99 -5.03 7.50
C ILE A 117 5.68 -6.31 7.96
N ALA A 118 5.78 -6.56 9.28
CA ALA A 118 6.41 -7.77 9.80
C ALA A 118 5.67 -9.05 9.35
N GLU A 119 4.35 -8.97 9.22
CA GLU A 119 3.49 -10.07 8.79
C GLU A 119 3.42 -10.24 7.26
N GLU A 120 3.29 -9.15 6.52
CA GLU A 120 3.02 -9.19 5.08
C GLU A 120 4.28 -9.21 4.23
N TYR A 121 5.35 -8.52 4.63
CA TYR A 121 6.59 -8.45 3.85
C TYR A 121 7.14 -9.84 3.45
N PRO A 122 7.18 -10.86 4.34
CA PRO A 122 7.64 -12.21 3.97
C PRO A 122 6.83 -12.88 2.85
N LYS A 123 5.60 -12.43 2.60
CA LYS A 123 4.70 -12.95 1.56
C LYS A 123 4.85 -12.21 0.22
N MET A 124 5.47 -11.02 0.23
CA MET A 124 5.61 -10.18 -0.95
C MET A 124 6.70 -10.72 -1.89
N ARG A 125 6.40 -10.74 -3.18
CA ARG A 125 7.39 -11.07 -4.23
C ARG A 125 7.85 -9.77 -4.87
N LEU A 126 8.99 -9.25 -4.39
CA LEU A 126 9.55 -7.98 -4.81
C LEU A 126 10.90 -8.17 -5.52
N HIS A 127 11.17 -7.37 -6.54
CA HIS A 127 12.47 -7.34 -7.19
C HIS A 127 13.53 -6.75 -6.25
N PRO A 128 14.80 -7.21 -6.25
CA PRO A 128 15.83 -6.71 -5.34
C PRO A 128 16.02 -5.18 -5.36
N GLU A 129 15.98 -4.55 -6.53
CA GLU A 129 16.07 -3.08 -6.66
C GLU A 129 14.90 -2.37 -5.96
N THR A 130 13.70 -2.92 -6.09
CA THR A 130 12.51 -2.41 -5.40
C THR A 130 12.65 -2.55 -3.89
N VAL A 131 13.20 -3.68 -3.41
CA VAL A 131 13.46 -3.89 -1.98
C VAL A 131 14.43 -2.86 -1.43
N THR A 132 15.53 -2.56 -2.13
CA THR A 132 16.52 -1.56 -1.68
C THR A 132 15.87 -0.20 -1.45
N LEU A 133 15.09 0.30 -2.41
CA LEU A 133 14.38 1.57 -2.26
C LEU A 133 13.31 1.49 -1.18
N LEU A 134 12.54 0.40 -1.12
CA LEU A 134 11.48 0.20 -0.13
C LEU A 134 12.02 0.25 1.30
N VAL A 135 13.13 -0.45 1.57
CA VAL A 135 13.78 -0.47 2.88
C VAL A 135 14.23 0.93 3.29
N ALA A 136 14.85 1.68 2.37
CA ALA A 136 15.29 3.05 2.64
C ALA A 136 14.11 3.98 2.96
N LEU A 137 13.02 3.88 2.19
CA LEU A 137 11.81 4.67 2.43
C LEU A 137 11.17 4.32 3.77
N LEU A 138 10.94 3.04 4.07
CA LEU A 138 10.36 2.62 5.35
C LEU A 138 11.22 3.08 6.54
N ALA A 139 12.54 2.94 6.46
CA ALA A 139 13.46 3.38 7.49
C ALA A 139 13.37 4.90 7.74
N SER A 140 13.20 5.71 6.69
CA SER A 140 12.99 7.16 6.81
C SER A 140 11.69 7.52 7.55
N GLN A 141 10.71 6.61 7.56
CA GLN A 141 9.45 6.73 8.28
C GLN A 141 9.49 6.04 9.66
N GLY A 142 10.66 5.56 10.09
CA GLY A 142 10.84 4.86 11.36
C GLY A 142 10.35 3.41 11.36
N ILE A 143 10.05 2.83 10.19
CA ILE A 143 9.54 1.46 10.01
C ILE A 143 10.66 0.55 9.53
N TRP A 144 10.74 -0.66 10.07
CA TRP A 144 11.83 -1.60 9.80
C TRP A 144 11.30 -2.97 9.38
N ILE A 145 11.85 -3.53 8.30
CA ILE A 145 11.48 -4.88 7.84
C ILE A 145 12.10 -5.97 8.75
N ARG A 146 13.22 -5.67 9.43
CA ARG A 146 13.83 -6.52 10.45
C ARG A 146 14.09 -5.69 11.71
N SER A 147 13.89 -6.29 12.89
CA SER A 147 14.11 -5.62 14.19
C SER A 147 15.52 -5.02 14.30
N LYS A 148 15.62 -3.84 14.94
CA LYS A 148 16.89 -3.15 15.28
C LYS A 148 17.93 -4.06 15.94
N LYS A 149 17.54 -5.17 16.58
CA LYS A 149 18.47 -6.16 17.18
C LYS A 149 19.41 -6.86 16.20
N THR A 150 19.15 -6.78 14.89
CA THR A 150 19.95 -7.48 13.86
C THR A 150 20.78 -6.56 12.96
N MET A 151 20.76 -5.24 13.22
CA MET A 151 21.66 -4.31 12.55
C MET A 151 23.07 -4.50 13.15
N PRO A 152 24.11 -4.86 12.37
CA PRO A 152 25.48 -4.77 12.88
C PRO A 152 25.68 -3.32 13.33
N GLY A 153 25.99 -3.15 14.61
CA GLY A 153 26.15 -1.82 15.21
C GLY A 153 27.12 -1.01 14.37
N ARG A 154 26.74 0.22 14.00
CA ARG A 154 27.74 1.22 13.65
C ARG A 154 28.66 1.33 14.84
N GLY A 155 29.86 0.76 14.72
CA GLY A 155 30.94 0.98 15.65
C GLY A 155 31.07 2.48 15.83
N VAL A 156 30.81 2.95 17.04
CA VAL A 156 31.20 4.29 17.44
C VAL A 156 32.73 4.23 17.48
N GLU A 157 33.37 4.71 16.41
CA GLU A 157 34.77 5.14 16.51
C GLU A 157 34.80 6.27 17.54
N LYS A 158 35.23 5.92 18.76
CA LYS A 158 35.70 6.90 19.71
C LYS A 158 37.05 7.38 19.19
N LYS A 159 37.12 8.64 18.77
CA LYS A 159 38.35 9.44 18.82
C LYS A 159 38.42 10.13 20.18
#